data_AF-A0A921I045-F1
#
_entry.id   AF-A0A921I045-F1
#
_cell.length_a   1.000
_cell.length_b   1.000
_cell.length_c   1.000
_cell.angle_alpha   90.00
_cell.angle_beta   90.00
_cell.angle_gamma   90.00
#
_symmetry.space_group_name_H-M   'P 1'
#
loop_
_entity.id
_entity.type
_entity.pdbx_description
1 polymer ?
#
loop_
_entity_poly.entity_id
_entity_poly.type
_entity_poly.pdbx_seq_one_letter_code
_entity_poly.pdbx_strand_id
1 'polypeptide(L)'
;MKYKMFVHYAFPLLALLLCASCSRGYRIEGQSSVTSLDGKMLYLKTLQDGDWVAVDSAEVIHGLFKMKGPVDSVRMVTLYMGDEGLMPLVLENGHIRVDIANVQMKAEGTPLNDKLYEFIDKRNALELAIEEVDRKEARMVLDGVALDDIHDQLQQESDSLVGAMNTYLKQFIADNYENVLGPSVFMMMCSTLPYPVMTPNIEAILKDAPASFKDNVLVKDYVSKAKENMKLIEEHKRLQQNVAATRP
;
A
#
# COMPACT_ATOMS: atom_id res chain seq x y z
N MET A 1 5.26 -86.72 13.01
CA MET A 1 6.48 -86.42 13.79
C MET A 1 6.59 -84.90 13.89
N LYS A 2 6.42 -84.37 15.11
CA LYS A 2 6.86 -83.08 15.68
C LYS A 2 6.35 -81.75 15.08
N TYR A 3 5.55 -81.08 15.91
CA TYR A 3 5.19 -79.65 15.92
C TYR A 3 6.40 -78.70 15.90
N LYS A 4 6.20 -77.51 15.34
CA LYS A 4 6.66 -76.25 15.96
C LYS A 4 5.85 -75.06 15.43
N MET A 5 5.06 -74.44 16.32
CA MET A 5 4.64 -73.05 16.16
C MET A 5 5.86 -72.14 16.23
N PHE A 6 5.86 -71.08 15.42
CA PHE A 6 6.55 -69.84 15.75
C PHE A 6 5.60 -68.68 15.49
N VAL A 7 5.13 -68.07 16.58
CA VAL A 7 4.46 -66.77 16.58
C VAL A 7 5.56 -65.72 16.60
N HIS A 8 5.60 -64.85 15.61
CA HIS A 8 6.32 -63.58 15.70
C HIS A 8 5.41 -62.42 15.28
N TYR A 9 5.04 -61.64 16.31
CA TYR A 9 4.57 -60.26 16.20
C TYR A 9 5.67 -59.39 15.58
N ALA A 10 5.34 -58.53 14.61
CA ALA A 10 5.92 -57.19 14.48
C ALA A 10 5.30 -56.39 13.31
N PHE A 11 4.53 -55.37 13.71
CA PHE A 11 4.44 -54.01 13.15
C PHE A 11 4.10 -53.78 11.66
N PRO A 12 3.04 -52.99 11.36
CA PRO A 12 2.71 -52.60 10.00
C PRO A 12 3.80 -51.69 9.45
N LEU A 13 4.22 -51.96 8.21
CA LEU A 13 5.16 -51.13 7.47
C LEU A 13 4.54 -49.73 7.31
N LEU A 14 5.13 -48.80 8.07
CA LEU A 14 4.84 -47.38 8.13
C LEU A 14 4.62 -46.80 6.73
N ALA A 15 3.41 -46.29 6.48
CA ALA A 15 3.13 -45.41 5.36
C ALA A 15 4.04 -44.19 5.50
N LEU A 16 5.12 -44.14 4.71
CA LEU A 16 5.90 -42.93 4.51
C LEU A 16 5.06 -42.01 3.61
N LEU A 17 4.04 -41.37 4.18
CA LEU A 17 3.54 -40.11 3.62
C LEU A 17 4.70 -39.14 3.71
N LEU A 18 5.39 -38.95 2.59
CA LEU A 18 6.22 -37.78 2.36
C LEU A 18 5.28 -36.58 2.46
N CYS A 19 5.20 -35.97 3.64
CA CYS A 19 4.78 -34.59 3.79
C CYS A 19 5.79 -33.76 3.00
N ALA A 20 5.58 -33.58 1.70
CA ALA A 20 6.11 -32.45 0.98
C ALA A 20 5.45 -31.22 1.61
N SER A 21 5.99 -30.77 2.74
CA SER A 21 5.70 -29.46 3.27
C SER A 21 6.15 -28.49 2.17
N CYS A 22 5.21 -28.00 1.37
CA CYS A 22 5.42 -26.79 0.61
C CYS A 22 5.73 -25.71 1.65
N SER A 23 7.00 -25.52 1.98
CA SER A 23 7.44 -24.47 2.88
C SER A 23 6.96 -23.15 2.29
N ARG A 24 5.97 -22.52 2.92
CA ARG A 24 5.46 -21.23 2.50
C ARG A 24 6.56 -20.21 2.77
N GLY A 25 7.03 -19.56 1.71
CA GLY A 25 8.17 -18.66 1.78
C GLY A 25 8.17 -17.69 0.61
N TYR A 26 8.80 -16.55 0.83
CA TYR A 26 9.03 -15.58 -0.23
C TYR A 26 10.48 -15.70 -0.69
N ARG A 27 10.69 -15.40 -1.98
CA ARG A 27 12.01 -15.15 -2.54
C ARG A 27 11.95 -13.86 -3.33
N ILE A 28 12.62 -12.82 -2.83
CA ILE A 28 12.79 -11.57 -3.56
C ILE A 28 14.13 -11.64 -4.30
N GLU A 29 14.10 -11.43 -5.60
CA GLU A 29 15.30 -11.08 -6.37
C GLU A 29 15.10 -9.69 -6.94
N GLY A 30 15.96 -8.78 -6.52
CA GLY A 30 15.91 -7.39 -6.93
C GLY A 30 17.08 -7.02 -7.81
N GLN A 31 16.82 -6.13 -8.77
CA GLN A 31 17.83 -5.45 -9.56
C GLN A 31 17.63 -3.94 -9.50
N SER A 32 18.73 -3.20 -9.50
CA SER A 32 18.77 -1.75 -9.48
C SER A 32 19.67 -1.24 -10.59
N SER A 33 19.14 -0.31 -11.41
CA SER A 33 19.95 0.48 -12.34
C SER A 33 20.52 1.75 -11.69
N VAL A 34 20.21 1.99 -10.41
CA VAL A 34 20.62 3.17 -9.66
C VAL A 34 21.96 2.88 -8.98
N THR A 35 23.04 3.45 -9.53
CA THR A 35 24.41 3.19 -9.08
C THR A 35 24.69 3.60 -7.64
N SER A 36 23.97 4.61 -7.12
CA SER A 36 24.11 5.05 -5.72
C SER A 36 23.60 4.03 -4.69
N LEU A 37 22.85 3.01 -5.13
CA LEU A 37 22.39 1.92 -4.26
C LEU A 37 23.45 0.82 -4.08
N ASP A 38 24.48 0.74 -4.92
CA ASP A 38 25.48 -0.32 -4.81
C ASP A 38 26.29 -0.22 -3.51
N GLY A 39 26.45 -1.34 -2.80
CA GLY A 39 27.06 -1.40 -1.46
C GLY A 39 26.18 -0.83 -0.34
N LYS A 40 24.91 -0.50 -0.59
CA LYS A 40 23.96 -0.07 0.45
C LYS A 40 23.17 -1.26 0.99
N MET A 41 22.81 -1.15 2.27
CA MET A 41 21.86 -2.07 2.91
C MET A 41 20.43 -1.65 2.65
N LEU A 42 19.65 -2.56 2.08
CA LEU A 42 18.20 -2.46 1.97
C LEU A 42 17.54 -3.22 3.10
N TYR A 43 16.41 -2.71 3.59
CA TYR A 43 15.64 -3.30 4.67
C TYR A 43 14.18 -3.41 4.26
N LEU A 44 13.55 -4.57 4.48
CA LEU A 44 12.09 -4.64 4.47
C LEU A 44 11.59 -4.23 5.84
N LYS A 45 10.74 -3.22 5.92
CA LYS A 45 10.13 -2.80 7.19
C LYS A 45 8.61 -2.89 7.10
N THR A 46 7.98 -3.21 8.22
CA THR A 46 6.52 -3.14 8.41
C THR A 46 6.22 -2.24 9.59
N LEU A 47 5.08 -1.56 9.55
CA LEU A 47 4.59 -0.81 10.70
C LEU A 47 3.94 -1.80 11.68
N GLN A 48 4.43 -1.85 12.92
CA GLN A 48 3.88 -2.64 14.03
C GLN A 48 3.80 -1.74 15.25
N ASP A 49 2.60 -1.62 15.84
CA ASP A 49 2.35 -0.80 17.04
C ASP A 49 2.82 0.67 16.93
N GLY A 50 2.86 1.21 15.71
CA GLY A 50 3.33 2.57 15.41
C GLY A 50 4.81 2.69 15.09
N ASP A 51 5.58 1.62 15.24
CA ASP A 51 7.02 1.57 14.98
C ASP A 51 7.36 0.79 13.70
N TRP A 52 8.38 1.25 12.98
CA TRP A 52 8.90 0.55 11.80
C TRP A 52 9.85 -0.56 12.21
N VAL A 53 9.41 -1.80 12.08
CA VAL A 53 10.18 -2.99 12.46
C VAL A 53 10.77 -3.65 11.21
N ALA A 54 12.07 -3.91 11.24
CA ALA A 54 12.77 -4.61 10.17
C ALA A 54 12.39 -6.11 10.13
N VAL A 55 12.09 -6.60 8.94
CA VAL A 55 11.66 -7.97 8.64
C VAL A 55 12.77 -8.79 8.01
N ASP A 56 13.50 -8.19 7.08
CA ASP A 56 14.64 -8.78 6.37
C ASP A 56 15.57 -7.66 5.90
N SER A 57 16.78 -8.00 5.51
CA SER A 57 17.74 -7.07 4.95
C SER A 57 18.66 -7.74 3.93
N ALA A 58 19.18 -6.96 3.00
CA ALA A 58 20.16 -7.42 2.02
C ALA A 58 21.05 -6.26 1.59
N GLU A 59 22.32 -6.56 1.36
CA GLU A 59 23.23 -5.66 0.69
C GLU A 59 23.00 -5.72 -0.82
N VAL A 60 23.07 -4.57 -1.48
CA VAL A 60 23.09 -4.49 -2.95
C VAL A 60 24.51 -4.71 -3.42
N ILE A 61 24.73 -5.74 -4.24
CA ILE A 61 26.03 -6.08 -4.80
C ILE A 61 25.91 -6.16 -6.31
N HIS A 62 26.66 -5.30 -7.00
CA HIS A 62 26.60 -5.12 -8.46
C HIS A 62 25.18 -4.84 -8.95
N GLY A 63 24.45 -4.00 -8.21
CA GLY A 63 23.06 -3.65 -8.51
C GLY A 63 22.05 -4.77 -8.24
N LEU A 64 22.45 -5.90 -7.65
CA LEU A 64 21.55 -7.03 -7.35
C LEU A 64 21.39 -7.21 -5.84
N PHE A 65 20.21 -7.62 -5.40
CA PHE A 65 19.96 -8.02 -4.01
C PHE A 65 19.01 -9.20 -3.95
N LYS A 66 19.12 -10.01 -2.90
CA LYS A 66 18.25 -11.17 -2.68
C LYS A 66 17.85 -11.28 -1.23
N MET A 67 16.57 -11.57 -1.01
CA MET A 67 15.98 -11.79 0.31
C MET A 67 15.13 -13.06 0.26
N LYS A 68 15.14 -13.86 1.32
CA LYS A 68 14.37 -15.10 1.39
C LYS A 68 14.01 -15.39 2.83
N GLY A 69 12.73 -15.58 3.10
CA GLY A 69 12.26 -15.93 4.42
C GLY A 69 10.96 -16.72 4.39
N PRO A 70 10.54 -17.24 5.56
CA PRO A 70 9.21 -17.83 5.71
C PRO A 70 8.12 -16.76 5.55
N VAL A 71 6.92 -17.21 5.12
CA VAL A 71 5.71 -16.37 5.10
C VAL A 71 4.70 -16.98 6.06
N ASP A 72 4.69 -16.47 7.29
CA ASP A 72 3.71 -16.86 8.31
C ASP A 72 2.33 -16.25 8.04
N SER A 73 2.32 -15.00 7.59
CA SER A 73 1.13 -14.27 7.14
C SER A 73 1.49 -13.34 5.99
N VAL A 74 0.53 -13.15 5.08
CA VAL A 74 0.63 -12.14 4.02
C VAL A 74 0.58 -10.76 4.68
N ARG A 75 1.52 -9.89 4.35
CA ARG A 75 1.61 -8.53 4.91
C ARG A 75 2.19 -7.55 3.91
N MET A 76 1.75 -6.30 3.99
CA MET A 76 2.38 -5.18 3.29
C MET A 76 3.68 -4.82 4.01
N VAL A 77 4.76 -4.62 3.26
CA VAL A 77 6.03 -4.08 3.75
C VAL A 77 6.47 -2.94 2.84
N THR A 78 7.42 -2.15 3.31
CA THR A 78 8.09 -1.13 2.50
C THR A 78 9.58 -1.45 2.46
N LEU A 79 10.18 -1.35 1.27
CA LEU A 79 11.61 -1.44 1.09
C LEU A 79 12.24 -0.09 1.47
N TYR A 80 13.21 -0.12 2.38
CA TYR A 80 13.90 1.04 2.91
C TYR A 80 15.38 1.03 2.53
N MET A 81 15.93 2.20 2.31
CA MET A 81 17.37 2.46 2.36
C MET A 81 17.66 3.42 3.51
N GLY A 82 18.32 2.93 4.56
CA GLY A 82 18.44 3.67 5.82
C GLY A 82 17.04 3.98 6.40
N ASP A 83 16.69 5.27 6.44
CA ASP A 83 15.40 5.76 6.92
C ASP A 83 14.45 6.22 5.80
N GLU A 84 14.89 6.15 4.54
CA GLU A 84 14.08 6.51 3.38
C GLU A 84 13.30 5.29 2.86
N GLY A 85 11.98 5.40 2.83
CA GLY A 85 11.10 4.37 2.25
C GLY A 85 11.04 4.53 0.73
N LEU A 86 11.48 3.51 -0.01
CA LEU A 86 11.58 3.52 -1.46
C LEU A 86 10.27 3.10 -2.13
N MET A 87 9.75 1.92 -1.79
CA MET A 87 8.59 1.33 -2.47
C MET A 87 7.84 0.34 -1.58
N PRO A 88 6.49 0.28 -1.67
CA PRO A 88 5.69 -0.74 -0.99
C PRO A 88 5.70 -2.05 -1.76
N LEU A 89 5.68 -3.19 -1.09
CA LEU A 89 5.44 -4.50 -1.70
C LEU A 89 4.73 -5.44 -0.72
N VAL A 90 4.08 -6.47 -1.25
CA VAL A 90 3.43 -7.49 -0.44
C VAL A 90 4.37 -8.67 -0.25
N LEU A 91 4.66 -9.02 1.02
CA LEU A 91 5.28 -10.29 1.33
C LEU A 91 4.23 -11.38 1.30
N GLU A 92 4.22 -12.15 0.21
CA GLU A 92 3.39 -13.33 0.03
C GLU A 92 4.23 -14.52 -0.46
N ASN A 93 3.63 -15.70 -0.41
CA ASN A 93 4.31 -16.92 -0.84
C ASN A 93 4.56 -16.89 -2.35
N GLY A 94 5.82 -16.99 -2.76
CA GLY A 94 6.19 -17.00 -4.16
C GLY A 94 7.52 -16.32 -4.45
N HIS A 95 7.76 -16.09 -5.73
CA HIS A 95 8.96 -15.43 -6.20
C HIS A 95 8.61 -14.02 -6.66
N ILE A 96 9.08 -13.04 -5.89
CA ILE A 96 8.88 -11.62 -6.13
C ILE A 96 10.13 -11.11 -6.86
N ARG A 97 9.94 -10.41 -7.98
CA ARG A 97 11.00 -9.68 -8.68
C ARG A 97 10.83 -8.20 -8.40
N VAL A 98 11.92 -7.52 -8.06
CA VAL A 98 11.91 -6.09 -7.77
C VAL A 98 12.83 -5.36 -8.73
N ASP A 99 12.31 -4.36 -9.42
CA ASP A 99 13.06 -3.50 -10.32
C ASP A 99 13.11 -2.09 -9.74
N ILE A 100 14.32 -1.57 -9.52
CA ILE A 100 14.55 -0.21 -9.03
C ILE A 100 15.26 0.60 -10.11
N ALA A 101 14.56 1.56 -10.70
CA ALA A 101 15.11 2.51 -11.65
C ALA A 101 14.72 3.95 -11.27
N ASN A 102 15.44 4.94 -11.82
CA ASN A 102 15.19 6.35 -11.54
C ASN A 102 13.78 6.81 -11.95
N VAL A 103 13.18 6.16 -12.95
CA VAL A 103 11.89 6.56 -13.53
C VAL A 103 10.73 5.78 -12.91
N GLN A 104 10.95 4.50 -12.58
CA GLN A 104 9.91 3.63 -12.05
C GLN A 104 10.53 2.58 -11.15
N MET A 105 9.84 2.27 -10.06
CA MET A 105 10.13 1.14 -9.19
C MET A 105 8.93 0.20 -9.22
N LYS A 106 9.15 -1.10 -9.41
CA LYS A 106 8.06 -2.09 -9.47
C LYS A 106 8.40 -3.41 -8.80
N ALA A 107 7.39 -4.08 -8.27
CA ALA A 107 7.49 -5.48 -7.83
C ALA A 107 6.44 -6.33 -8.56
N GLU A 108 6.86 -7.52 -9.01
CA GLU A 108 6.02 -8.41 -9.81
C GLU A 108 6.31 -9.88 -9.51
N GLY A 109 5.50 -10.79 -10.06
CA GLY A 109 5.71 -12.23 -9.99
C GLY A 109 4.88 -12.93 -8.90
N THR A 110 4.08 -12.18 -8.15
CA THR A 110 3.09 -12.74 -7.22
C THR A 110 1.77 -11.96 -7.30
N PRO A 111 0.61 -12.61 -7.04
CA PRO A 111 -0.70 -12.04 -7.38
C PRO A 111 -1.02 -10.67 -6.74
N LEU A 112 -0.65 -10.46 -5.47
CA LEU A 112 -0.93 -9.20 -4.77
C LEU A 112 0.07 -8.11 -5.15
N ASN A 113 1.33 -8.45 -5.47
CA ASN A 113 2.28 -7.49 -6.02
C ASN A 113 1.86 -7.04 -7.42
N ASP A 114 1.50 -7.97 -8.30
CA ASP A 114 1.04 -7.64 -9.67
C ASP A 114 -0.20 -6.71 -9.60
N LYS A 115 -1.16 -7.03 -8.73
CA LYS A 115 -2.36 -6.20 -8.51
C LYS A 115 -2.04 -4.83 -7.90
N LEU A 116 -1.09 -4.76 -6.95
CA LEU A 116 -0.66 -3.50 -6.34
C LEU A 116 -0.02 -2.57 -7.38
N TYR A 117 0.87 -3.11 -8.22
CA TYR A 117 1.59 -2.30 -9.20
C TYR A 117 0.74 -1.91 -10.41
N GLU A 118 -0.22 -2.74 -10.84
CA GLU A 118 -1.27 -2.30 -11.78
C GLU A 118 -2.05 -1.10 -11.22
N PHE A 119 -2.37 -1.14 -9.91
CA PHE A 119 -3.02 -0.03 -9.23
C PHE A 119 -2.16 1.23 -9.21
N ILE A 120 -0.89 1.12 -8.79
CA ILE A 120 0.04 2.24 -8.73
C ILE A 120 0.24 2.86 -10.12
N ASP A 121 0.44 2.04 -11.16
CA ASP A 121 0.69 2.53 -12.51
C ASP A 121 -0.52 3.32 -13.05
N LYS A 122 -1.73 2.79 -12.86
CA LYS A 122 -2.95 3.48 -13.30
C LYS A 122 -3.23 4.75 -12.48
N ARG A 123 -2.91 4.75 -11.18
CA ARG A 123 -2.98 5.96 -10.35
C ARG A 123 -2.00 7.01 -10.86
N ASN A 124 -0.72 6.65 -11.03
CA ASN A 124 0.29 7.59 -11.51
C ASN A 124 -0.07 8.17 -12.89
N ALA A 125 -0.66 7.37 -13.79
CA ALA A 125 -1.14 7.86 -15.09
C ALA A 125 -2.26 8.91 -14.97
N LEU A 126 -3.19 8.73 -14.03
CA LEU A 126 -4.25 9.70 -13.74
C LEU A 126 -3.69 10.95 -13.06
N GLU A 127 -2.72 10.81 -12.14
CA GLU A 127 -2.01 11.94 -11.51
C GLU A 127 -1.30 12.80 -12.56
N LEU A 128 -0.55 12.19 -13.47
CA LEU A 128 0.11 12.89 -14.57
C LEU A 128 -0.89 13.60 -15.50
N ALA A 129 -2.06 13.01 -15.74
CA ALA A 129 -3.11 13.65 -16.54
C ALA A 129 -3.67 14.89 -15.84
N ILE A 130 -3.83 14.85 -14.50
CA ILE A 130 -4.27 16.01 -13.71
C ILE A 130 -3.21 17.12 -13.77
N GLU A 131 -1.93 16.79 -13.56
CA GLU A 131 -0.83 17.76 -13.65
C GLU A 131 -0.71 18.39 -15.04
N GLU A 132 -1.04 17.65 -16.11
CA GLU A 132 -1.07 18.20 -17.46
C GLU A 132 -2.14 19.27 -17.64
N VAL A 133 -3.31 19.10 -17.01
CA VAL A 133 -4.39 20.09 -17.02
C VAL A 133 -3.93 21.37 -16.33
N ASP A 134 -3.32 21.27 -15.15
CA ASP A 134 -2.79 22.42 -14.41
C ASP A 134 -1.73 23.17 -15.23
N ARG A 135 -0.85 22.42 -15.91
CA ARG A 135 0.19 23.00 -16.79
C ARG A 135 -0.41 23.67 -18.03
N LYS A 136 -1.48 23.11 -18.58
CA LYS A 136 -2.22 23.67 -19.72
C LYS A 136 -2.90 24.97 -19.32
N GLU A 137 -3.52 25.03 -18.14
CA GLU A 137 -4.10 26.25 -17.58
C GLU A 137 -3.04 27.35 -17.46
N ALA A 138 -1.89 27.05 -16.84
CA ALA A 138 -0.80 28.01 -16.68
C ALA A 138 -0.30 28.58 -18.03
N ARG A 139 -0.24 27.78 -19.08
CA ARG A 139 0.15 28.24 -20.44
C ARG A 139 -0.91 29.16 -21.05
N MET A 140 -2.20 28.80 -20.96
CA MET A 140 -3.28 29.61 -21.53
C MET A 140 -3.37 30.99 -20.86
N VAL A 141 -3.11 31.07 -19.55
CA VAL A 141 -3.00 32.35 -18.83
C VAL A 141 -1.85 33.21 -19.36
N LEU A 142 -0.69 32.61 -19.63
CA LEU A 142 0.46 33.32 -20.21
C LEU A 142 0.20 33.81 -21.65
N ASP A 143 -0.56 33.04 -22.43
CA ASP A 143 -0.92 33.37 -23.81
C ASP A 143 -2.07 34.40 -23.90
N GLY A 144 -2.60 34.87 -22.77
CA GLY A 144 -3.62 35.94 -22.71
C GLY A 144 -5.02 35.49 -23.15
N VAL A 145 -5.30 34.19 -23.13
CA VAL A 145 -6.63 33.65 -23.38
C VAL A 145 -7.58 34.10 -22.26
N ALA A 146 -8.85 34.41 -22.59
CA ALA A 146 -9.83 34.86 -21.61
C ALA A 146 -10.10 33.77 -20.55
N LEU A 147 -9.95 34.12 -19.27
CA LEU A 147 -10.04 33.20 -18.14
C LEU A 147 -11.37 32.44 -18.07
N ASP A 148 -12.48 33.11 -18.40
CA ASP A 148 -13.82 32.53 -18.26
C ASP A 148 -14.05 31.33 -19.19
N ASP A 149 -13.57 31.39 -20.46
CA ASP A 149 -13.71 30.30 -21.43
C ASP A 149 -12.73 29.12 -21.15
N ILE A 150 -11.57 29.42 -20.56
CA ILE A 150 -10.57 28.42 -20.13
C ILE A 150 -11.08 27.66 -18.91
N HIS A 151 -11.64 28.39 -17.95
CA HIS A 151 -11.98 27.86 -16.64
C HIS A 151 -13.04 26.78 -16.77
N ASP A 152 -14.12 26.99 -17.52
CA ASP A 152 -15.20 26.00 -17.62
C ASP A 152 -14.75 24.66 -18.23
N GLN A 153 -13.96 24.68 -19.30
CA GLN A 153 -13.51 23.44 -19.96
C GLN A 153 -12.42 22.71 -19.16
N LEU A 154 -11.40 23.44 -18.69
CA LEU A 154 -10.32 22.82 -17.91
C LEU A 154 -10.80 22.37 -16.53
N GLN A 155 -11.72 23.11 -15.91
CA GLN A 155 -12.35 22.67 -14.66
C GLN A 155 -13.14 21.40 -14.87
N GLN A 156 -13.92 21.28 -15.95
CA GLN A 156 -14.65 20.05 -16.26
C GLN A 156 -13.70 18.86 -16.53
N GLU A 157 -12.60 19.10 -17.24
CA GLU A 157 -11.56 18.09 -17.50
C GLU A 157 -10.90 17.64 -16.18
N SER A 158 -10.51 18.59 -15.33
CA SER A 158 -9.91 18.36 -14.02
C SER A 158 -10.87 17.60 -13.09
N ASP A 159 -12.11 18.06 -12.95
CA ASP A 159 -13.14 17.42 -12.12
C ASP A 159 -13.43 15.98 -12.58
N SER A 160 -13.44 15.75 -13.90
CA SER A 160 -13.61 14.41 -14.47
C SER A 160 -12.43 13.50 -14.11
N LEU A 161 -11.19 13.97 -14.23
CA LEU A 161 -9.99 13.19 -13.90
C LEU A 161 -9.91 12.90 -12.40
N VAL A 162 -10.15 13.89 -11.55
CA VAL A 162 -10.21 13.74 -10.08
C VAL A 162 -11.35 12.80 -9.68
N GLY A 163 -12.51 12.89 -10.32
CA GLY A 163 -13.63 11.97 -10.14
C GLY A 163 -13.29 10.53 -10.51
N ALA A 164 -12.62 10.33 -11.66
CA ALA A 164 -12.15 9.04 -12.12
C ALA A 164 -11.12 8.43 -11.16
N MET A 165 -10.16 9.23 -10.68
CA MET A 165 -9.19 8.84 -9.67
C MET A 165 -9.85 8.38 -8.38
N ASN A 166 -10.75 9.20 -7.83
CA ASN A 166 -11.47 8.88 -6.60
C ASN A 166 -12.31 7.62 -6.74
N THR A 167 -12.95 7.42 -7.90
CA THR A 167 -13.72 6.21 -8.20
C THR A 167 -12.83 4.98 -8.26
N TYR A 168 -11.70 5.10 -8.94
CA TYR A 168 -10.73 4.01 -9.08
C TYR A 168 -10.16 3.59 -7.72
N LEU A 169 -9.75 4.55 -6.90
CA LEU A 169 -9.27 4.33 -5.53
C LEU A 169 -10.33 3.60 -4.67
N LYS A 170 -11.56 4.12 -4.64
CA LYS A 170 -12.65 3.54 -3.85
C LYS A 170 -12.95 2.10 -4.28
N GLN A 171 -13.05 1.87 -5.59
CA GLN A 171 -13.32 0.53 -6.12
C GLN A 171 -12.19 -0.43 -5.78
N PHE A 172 -10.93 -0.02 -5.95
CA PHE A 172 -9.80 -0.87 -5.60
C PHE A 172 -9.80 -1.25 -4.12
N ILE A 173 -10.06 -0.31 -3.21
CA ILE A 173 -10.14 -0.61 -1.78
C ILE A 173 -11.30 -1.59 -1.51
N ALA A 174 -12.47 -1.36 -2.13
CA ALA A 174 -13.65 -2.20 -1.96
C ALA A 174 -13.43 -3.64 -2.46
N ASP A 175 -12.76 -3.81 -3.60
CA ASP A 175 -12.41 -5.12 -4.17
C ASP A 175 -11.34 -5.87 -3.35
N ASN A 176 -10.75 -5.22 -2.35
CA ASN A 176 -9.64 -5.74 -1.56
C ASN A 176 -9.86 -5.62 -0.04
N TYR A 177 -11.10 -5.44 0.44
CA TYR A 177 -11.38 -5.34 1.88
C TYR A 177 -10.89 -6.55 2.69
N GLU A 178 -10.92 -7.74 2.08
CA GLU A 178 -10.58 -9.02 2.73
C GLU A 178 -9.09 -9.40 2.59
N ASN A 179 -8.25 -8.53 2.03
CA ASN A 179 -6.81 -8.77 1.93
C ASN A 179 -6.00 -7.53 2.31
N VAL A 180 -4.68 -7.67 2.37
CA VAL A 180 -3.78 -6.62 2.86
C VAL A 180 -3.80 -5.34 2.01
N LEU A 181 -4.16 -5.44 0.73
CA LEU A 181 -4.15 -4.29 -0.18
C LEU A 181 -5.22 -3.26 0.19
N GLY A 182 -6.40 -3.69 0.65
CA GLY A 182 -7.48 -2.78 1.02
C GLY A 182 -7.04 -1.79 2.11
N PRO A 183 -6.69 -2.27 3.32
CA PRO A 183 -6.21 -1.40 4.40
C PRO A 183 -4.95 -0.63 4.00
N SER A 184 -4.01 -1.25 3.28
CA SER A 184 -2.78 -0.56 2.89
C SER A 184 -3.01 0.57 1.90
N VAL A 185 -3.82 0.39 0.86
CA VAL A 185 -4.13 1.46 -0.09
C VAL A 185 -5.00 2.54 0.55
N PHE A 186 -5.90 2.17 1.46
CA PHE A 186 -6.61 3.15 2.30
C PHE A 186 -5.63 4.00 3.11
N MET A 187 -4.63 3.39 3.74
CA MET A 187 -3.60 4.13 4.48
C MET A 187 -2.73 4.98 3.55
N MET A 188 -2.34 4.48 2.37
CA MET A 188 -1.61 5.29 1.36
C MET A 188 -2.40 6.53 0.94
N MET A 189 -3.72 6.39 0.73
CA MET A 189 -4.61 7.52 0.44
C MET A 189 -4.67 8.49 1.63
N CYS A 190 -4.78 7.99 2.85
CA CYS A 190 -4.84 8.81 4.05
C CYS A 190 -3.53 9.54 4.36
N SER A 191 -2.37 8.99 3.97
CA SER A 191 -1.05 9.58 4.17
C SER A 191 -0.76 10.80 3.29
N THR A 192 -1.58 11.08 2.26
CA THR A 192 -1.46 12.32 1.48
C THR A 192 -2.07 13.52 2.20
N LEU A 193 -2.86 13.29 3.25
CA LEU A 193 -3.47 14.34 4.06
C LEU A 193 -2.46 14.86 5.08
N PRO A 194 -2.44 16.18 5.35
CA PRO A 194 -1.48 16.79 6.27
C PRO A 194 -1.64 16.30 7.72
N TYR A 195 -2.84 15.85 8.08
CA TYR A 195 -3.14 15.23 9.37
C TYR A 195 -4.41 14.38 9.23
N PRO A 196 -4.67 13.41 10.14
CA PRO A 196 -5.85 12.55 10.07
C PRO A 196 -7.15 13.36 10.15
N VAL A 197 -8.05 13.21 9.17
CA VAL A 197 -9.37 13.85 9.12
C VAL A 197 -10.38 12.97 8.41
N MET A 198 -11.65 13.11 8.77
CA MET A 198 -12.75 12.43 8.07
C MET A 198 -13.17 13.26 6.85
N THR A 199 -12.75 12.82 5.67
CA THR A 199 -13.20 13.41 4.40
C THR A 199 -14.44 12.67 3.87
N PRO A 200 -15.25 13.26 2.98
CA PRO A 200 -16.38 12.56 2.37
C PRO A 200 -15.98 11.26 1.64
N ASN A 201 -14.77 11.23 1.07
CA ASN A 201 -14.24 10.02 0.43
C ASN A 201 -13.94 8.91 1.43
N ILE A 202 -13.33 9.26 2.57
CA ILE A 202 -13.04 8.32 3.67
C ILE A 202 -14.33 7.80 4.28
N GLU A 203 -15.30 8.68 4.52
CA GLU A 203 -16.62 8.29 5.04
C GLU A 203 -17.36 7.32 4.11
N ALA A 204 -17.33 7.56 2.80
CA ALA A 204 -17.95 6.67 1.82
C ALA A 204 -17.33 5.26 1.84
N ILE A 205 -16.00 5.15 1.87
CA ILE A 205 -15.30 3.86 1.96
C ILE A 205 -15.71 3.14 3.25
N LEU A 206 -15.65 3.83 4.39
CA LEU A 206 -15.95 3.22 5.68
C LEU A 206 -17.42 2.86 5.87
N LYS A 207 -18.34 3.51 5.15
CA LYS A 207 -19.76 3.19 5.20
C LYS A 207 -20.00 1.77 4.68
N ASP A 208 -19.44 1.45 3.53
CA ASP A 208 -19.68 0.18 2.82
C ASP A 208 -18.68 -0.92 3.21
N ALA A 209 -17.62 -0.57 3.94
CA ALA A 209 -16.62 -1.54 4.38
C ALA A 209 -17.17 -2.58 5.38
N PRO A 210 -16.66 -3.82 5.36
CA PRO A 210 -16.96 -4.86 6.34
C PRO A 210 -16.30 -4.56 7.69
N ALA A 211 -16.72 -5.29 8.74
CA ALA A 211 -16.14 -5.16 10.08
C ALA A 211 -14.65 -5.51 10.11
N SER A 212 -14.24 -6.57 9.40
CA SER A 212 -12.83 -6.98 9.23
C SER A 212 -11.91 -5.82 8.82
N PHE A 213 -12.35 -5.02 7.86
CA PHE A 213 -11.62 -3.85 7.40
C PHE A 213 -11.59 -2.72 8.45
N LYS A 214 -12.74 -2.42 9.08
CA LYS A 214 -12.83 -1.35 10.10
C LYS A 214 -12.07 -1.68 11.39
N ASP A 215 -11.96 -2.96 11.70
CA ASP A 215 -11.24 -3.48 12.87
C ASP A 215 -9.74 -3.66 12.60
N ASN A 216 -9.29 -3.48 11.35
CA ASN A 216 -7.86 -3.41 11.06
C ASN A 216 -7.20 -2.30 11.90
N VAL A 217 -6.10 -2.63 12.57
CA VAL A 217 -5.43 -1.74 13.54
C VAL A 217 -5.12 -0.37 12.93
N LEU A 218 -4.58 -0.32 11.71
CA LEU A 218 -4.19 0.94 11.06
C LEU A 218 -5.41 1.78 10.70
N VAL A 219 -6.45 1.15 10.15
CA VAL A 219 -7.71 1.83 9.78
C VAL A 219 -8.39 2.39 11.02
N LYS A 220 -8.48 1.59 12.08
CA LYS A 220 -9.12 1.96 13.33
C LYS A 220 -8.41 3.12 14.02
N ASP A 221 -7.09 3.07 14.10
CA ASP A 221 -6.26 4.13 14.70
C ASP A 221 -6.39 5.44 13.93
N TYR A 222 -6.34 5.37 12.60
CA TYR A 222 -6.56 6.53 11.74
C TYR A 222 -7.94 7.15 11.99
N VAL A 223 -9.00 6.33 11.94
CA VAL A 223 -10.39 6.81 12.12
C VAL A 223 -10.61 7.40 13.50
N SER A 224 -10.00 6.83 14.54
CA SER A 224 -10.06 7.36 15.90
C SER A 224 -9.45 8.76 15.97
N LYS A 225 -8.20 8.92 15.48
CA LYS A 225 -7.50 10.21 15.45
C LYS A 225 -8.22 11.23 14.56
N ALA A 226 -8.73 10.79 13.41
CA ALA A 226 -9.48 11.65 12.50
C ALA A 226 -10.74 12.22 13.15
N LYS A 227 -11.50 11.40 13.88
CA LYS A 227 -12.70 11.86 14.61
C LYS A 227 -12.38 12.81 15.76
N GLU A 228 -11.27 12.58 16.46
CA GLU A 228 -10.78 13.49 17.50
C GLU A 228 -10.42 14.85 16.91
N ASN A 229 -9.63 14.86 15.83
CA ASN A 229 -9.25 16.09 15.13
C ASN A 229 -10.46 16.87 14.62
N MET A 230 -11.50 16.19 14.10
CA MET A 230 -12.73 16.85 13.66
C MET A 230 -13.45 17.57 14.80
N LYS A 231 -13.46 17.02 16.01
CA LYS A 231 -14.04 17.69 17.19
C LYS A 231 -13.26 18.94 17.56
N LEU A 232 -11.93 18.84 17.59
CA LEU A 232 -11.05 19.98 17.89
C LEU A 232 -11.21 21.12 16.88
N ILE A 233 -11.34 20.79 15.59
CA ILE A 233 -11.57 21.77 14.51
C ILE A 233 -12.91 22.48 14.71
N GLU A 234 -13.96 21.74 15.02
CA GLU A 234 -15.30 22.28 15.25
C GLU A 234 -15.34 23.19 16.50
N GLU A 235 -14.70 22.77 17.59
CA GLU A 235 -14.57 23.60 18.80
C GLU A 235 -13.81 24.90 18.53
N HIS A 236 -12.70 24.83 17.78
CA HIS A 236 -11.95 26.02 17.41
C HIS A 236 -12.76 26.98 16.55
N LYS A 237 -13.53 26.46 15.57
CA LYS A 237 -14.44 27.26 14.74
C LYS A 237 -15.51 27.96 15.58
N ARG A 238 -16.12 27.27 16.54
CA ARG A 238 -17.11 27.85 17.45
C ARG A 238 -16.53 28.98 18.30
N LEU A 239 -15.33 28.78 18.84
CA LEU A 239 -14.64 29.80 19.62
C LEU A 239 -14.34 31.05 18.76
N GLN A 240 -13.86 30.86 17.53
CA GLN A 240 -13.62 31.98 16.61
C GLN A 240 -14.91 32.74 16.25
N GLN A 241 -16.01 32.03 16.01
CA GLN A 241 -17.32 32.64 15.74
C GLN A 241 -17.83 33.42 16.95
N ASN A 242 -17.67 32.91 18.17
CA ASN A 242 -18.05 33.61 19.40
C ASN A 242 -17.20 34.86 19.63
N VAL A 243 -15.90 34.82 19.35
CA VAL A 243 -15.01 36.00 19.42
C VAL A 243 -15.38 37.03 18.35
N ALA A 244 -15.73 36.60 17.14
CA ALA A 244 -16.17 37.50 16.08
C ALA A 244 -17.53 38.16 16.39
N ALA A 245 -18.46 37.42 17.01
CA ALA A 245 -19.77 37.93 17.42
C ALA A 245 -19.74 38.87 18.64
N THR A 246 -18.63 38.88 19.40
CA THR A 246 -18.46 39.71 20.61
C THR A 246 -17.54 40.91 20.39
N ARG A 247 -16.97 41.08 19.18
CA ARG A 247 -16.25 42.31 18.80
C ARG A 247 -17.26 43.39 18.36
N PRO A 248 -17.25 44.58 18.99
CA PRO A 248 -18.12 45.70 18.64
C PRO A 248 -17.81 46.30 17.26
#